data_AF-V9L670-F1
#
_entry.id   AF-V9L670-F1
#
_cell.length_a   1.000
_cell.length_b   1.000
_cell.length_c   1.000
_cell.angle_alpha   90.00
_cell.angle_beta   90.00
_cell.angle_gamma   90.00
#
_symmetry.space_group_name_H-M   'P 1'
#
loop_
_entity.id
_entity.type
_entity.pdbx_description
1 polymer ?
#
loop_
_entity_poly.entity_id
_entity_poly.type
_entity_poly.pdbx_seq_one_letter_code
_entity_poly.pdbx_strand_id
1 'polypeptide(L)'
;KQVGECGALPPLRLEGNTIGVEAAQAIAKCLANKKDLENCHWSDMFTGRLRSEIPPALISLGDAVKNAGAQLKLLDLSDNAFGPDGVSSFETLLKSQACYSLRELRLNNCGMGTGGGKILAAALSECHSKSRALGRPLALKVFIAGRNRLENEGAIALADAFKSIGTLEEVHMPQNGINHEGITALAKAFTDNRRLRVINLNDNTFSEEGAIAMAETLRTLQNIEYINFGDCLVRSKGAQAIAEAVESGLCKLKELNLSFGEIKKDAAIAVAEAVKHKSLLEKIDLNGNCLGEEGRVHLRKIFDGQNKSDALGTLSDDESDDEDDEENEDEEDIDDDEEEVEEEE
;
A
#
# COMPACT_ATOMS: atom_id res chain seq x y z
N LYS A 1 -19.58 21.79 -17.10
CA LYS A 1 -20.62 22.63 -16.45
C LYS A 1 -19.91 23.64 -15.56
N GLN A 2 -20.34 24.90 -15.53
CA GLN A 2 -19.71 25.90 -14.67
C GLN A 2 -19.86 25.48 -13.19
N VAL A 3 -18.73 25.27 -12.51
CA VAL A 3 -18.68 24.90 -11.08
C VAL A 3 -19.42 25.91 -10.19
N GLY A 4 -19.58 27.15 -10.68
CA GLY A 4 -20.28 28.24 -10.00
C GLY A 4 -21.78 28.04 -9.81
N GLU A 5 -22.47 27.30 -10.69
CA GLU A 5 -23.95 27.29 -10.76
C GLU A 5 -24.62 26.13 -10.00
N CYS A 6 -23.85 25.19 -9.43
CA CYS A 6 -24.41 24.07 -8.65
C CYS A 6 -24.59 24.44 -7.16
N GLY A 7 -25.79 24.16 -6.63
CA GLY A 7 -26.16 24.32 -5.22
C GLY A 7 -25.43 23.31 -4.31
N ALA A 8 -25.70 22.01 -4.46
CA ALA A 8 -24.84 20.96 -3.91
C ALA A 8 -23.74 20.64 -4.92
N LEU A 9 -22.46 20.69 -4.53
CA LEU A 9 -21.42 20.37 -5.49
C LEU A 9 -21.34 18.86 -5.71
N PRO A 10 -21.42 18.38 -6.96
CA PRO A 10 -20.97 17.03 -7.28
C PRO A 10 -19.46 16.91 -6.99
N PRO A 11 -18.91 15.68 -6.92
CA PRO A 11 -17.46 15.47 -6.85
C PRO A 11 -16.72 16.34 -7.88
N LEU A 12 -15.67 17.03 -7.45
CA LEU A 12 -14.84 17.81 -8.37
C LEU A 12 -13.93 16.85 -9.13
N ARG A 13 -14.30 16.56 -10.37
CA ARG A 13 -13.55 15.70 -11.28
C ARG A 13 -12.72 16.53 -12.24
N LEU A 14 -11.41 16.44 -12.12
CA LEU A 14 -10.42 17.03 -13.02
C LEU A 14 -9.61 15.96 -13.77
N GLU A 15 -9.91 14.68 -13.52
CA GLU A 15 -9.29 13.51 -14.13
C GLU A 15 -9.25 13.56 -15.66
N GLY A 16 -8.09 13.22 -16.23
CA GLY A 16 -7.85 13.16 -17.67
C GLY A 16 -7.77 14.52 -18.35
N ASN A 17 -7.56 15.61 -17.61
CA ASN A 17 -7.38 16.95 -18.15
C ASN A 17 -5.92 17.41 -18.00
N THR A 18 -5.55 18.50 -18.68
CA THR A 18 -4.22 19.12 -18.54
C THR A 18 -4.35 20.51 -17.92
N ILE A 19 -4.35 20.56 -16.59
CA ILE A 19 -4.63 21.77 -15.81
C ILE A 19 -3.35 22.59 -15.61
N GLY A 20 -3.37 23.80 -16.16
CA GLY A 20 -2.30 24.78 -15.94
C GLY A 20 -2.48 25.65 -14.72
N VAL A 21 -1.50 26.49 -14.46
CA VAL A 21 -1.52 27.44 -13.34
C VAL A 21 -2.72 28.39 -13.45
N GLU A 22 -2.96 28.99 -14.61
CA GLU A 22 -4.06 29.92 -14.83
C GLU A 22 -5.43 29.22 -14.74
N ALA A 23 -5.52 28.00 -15.27
CA ALA A 23 -6.73 27.18 -15.20
C ALA A 23 -7.03 26.78 -13.75
N ALA A 24 -6.01 26.33 -13.01
CA ALA A 24 -6.11 26.01 -11.59
C ALA A 24 -6.54 27.23 -10.76
N GLN A 25 -6.00 28.42 -11.04
CA GLN A 25 -6.43 29.67 -10.40
C GLN A 25 -7.87 30.03 -10.72
N ALA A 26 -8.33 29.84 -11.97
CA ALA A 26 -9.72 30.07 -12.34
C ALA A 26 -10.67 29.08 -11.62
N ILE A 27 -10.28 27.80 -11.53
CA ILE A 27 -11.02 26.79 -10.77
C ILE A 27 -11.03 27.14 -9.28
N ALA A 28 -9.88 27.52 -8.70
CA ALA A 28 -9.72 27.93 -7.31
C ALA A 28 -10.69 29.07 -6.94
N LYS A 29 -10.85 30.09 -7.81
CA LYS A 29 -11.84 31.16 -7.61
C LYS A 29 -13.28 30.63 -7.53
N CYS A 30 -13.61 29.58 -8.28
CA CYS A 30 -14.93 28.95 -8.24
C CYS A 30 -15.14 28.11 -6.98
N LEU A 31 -14.05 27.59 -6.38
CA LEU A 31 -14.08 26.77 -5.18
C LEU A 31 -14.15 27.57 -3.88
N ALA A 32 -13.77 28.85 -3.89
CA ALA A 32 -13.60 29.68 -2.69
C ALA A 32 -14.80 29.70 -1.71
N ASN A 33 -16.02 29.45 -2.18
CA ASN A 33 -17.24 29.45 -1.34
C ASN A 33 -17.93 28.07 -1.28
N LYS A 34 -17.26 27.00 -1.68
CA LYS A 34 -17.85 25.66 -1.82
C LYS A 34 -17.54 24.77 -0.62
N LYS A 35 -18.11 25.13 0.54
CA LYS A 35 -17.97 24.39 1.81
C LYS A 35 -18.49 22.94 1.76
N ASP A 36 -19.45 22.68 0.87
CA ASP A 36 -20.08 21.35 0.72
C ASP A 36 -19.26 20.42 -0.19
N LEU A 37 -18.05 20.82 -0.59
CA LEU A 37 -17.14 19.97 -1.36
C LEU A 37 -16.55 18.88 -0.46
N GLU A 38 -16.82 17.63 -0.82
CA GLU A 38 -16.35 16.46 -0.06
C GLU A 38 -15.37 15.58 -0.85
N ASN A 39 -15.44 15.55 -2.18
CA ASN A 39 -14.68 14.60 -2.99
C ASN A 39 -13.92 15.32 -4.10
N CYS A 40 -12.59 15.20 -4.08
CA CYS A 40 -11.68 15.75 -5.08
C CYS A 40 -11.03 14.60 -5.87
N HIS A 41 -11.42 14.46 -7.14
CA HIS A 41 -10.76 13.55 -8.09
C HIS A 41 -9.82 14.36 -8.96
N TRP A 42 -8.59 14.50 -8.49
CA TRP A 42 -7.50 15.27 -9.10
C TRP A 42 -6.42 14.33 -9.66
N SER A 43 -6.78 13.09 -9.97
CA SER A 43 -5.89 12.17 -10.65
C SER A 43 -5.60 12.62 -12.08
N ASP A 44 -4.45 12.25 -12.66
CA ASP A 44 -4.09 12.48 -14.07
C ASP A 44 -4.52 13.86 -14.61
N MET A 45 -4.21 14.93 -13.87
CA MET A 45 -4.64 16.28 -14.23
C MET A 45 -3.49 17.19 -14.69
N PHE A 46 -2.26 16.68 -14.68
CA PHE A 46 -1.05 17.40 -15.06
C PHE A 46 -0.29 16.77 -16.23
N THR A 47 -0.90 15.84 -16.96
CA THR A 47 -0.27 15.21 -18.12
C THR A 47 0.15 16.25 -19.15
N GLY A 48 1.45 16.26 -19.50
CA GLY A 48 2.07 17.21 -20.42
C GLY A 48 2.48 18.56 -19.80
N ARG A 49 2.24 18.80 -18.50
CA ARG A 49 2.70 20.02 -17.80
C ARG A 49 4.16 19.92 -17.38
N LEU A 50 4.81 21.08 -17.25
CA LEU A 50 6.15 21.14 -16.69
C LEU A 50 6.09 20.90 -15.18
N ARG A 51 7.12 20.24 -14.61
CA ARG A 51 7.22 20.02 -13.15
C ARG A 51 7.14 21.33 -12.35
N SER A 52 7.59 22.45 -12.90
CA SER A 52 7.52 23.77 -12.27
C SER A 52 6.11 24.35 -12.20
N GLU A 53 5.16 23.86 -13.00
CA GLU A 53 3.77 24.35 -13.04
C GLU A 53 2.86 23.59 -12.07
N ILE A 54 3.22 22.36 -11.74
CA ILE A 54 2.43 21.48 -10.88
C ILE A 54 2.27 22.07 -9.46
N PRO A 55 3.35 22.47 -8.75
CA PRO A 55 3.22 23.04 -7.41
C PRO A 55 2.31 24.27 -7.33
N PRO A 56 2.49 25.35 -8.12
CA PRO A 56 1.64 26.53 -8.00
C PRO A 56 0.18 26.26 -8.37
N ALA A 57 -0.08 25.36 -9.34
CA ALA A 57 -1.43 24.94 -9.68
C ALA A 57 -2.11 24.20 -8.52
N LEU A 58 -1.41 23.22 -7.92
CA LEU A 58 -1.96 22.41 -6.84
C LEU A 58 -2.12 23.20 -5.53
N ILE A 59 -1.17 24.09 -5.22
CA ILE A 59 -1.27 25.03 -4.10
C ILE A 59 -2.52 25.91 -4.28
N SER A 60 -2.76 26.45 -5.48
CA SER A 60 -3.93 27.29 -5.75
C SER A 60 -5.24 26.56 -5.49
N LEU A 61 -5.35 25.30 -5.95
CA LEU A 61 -6.52 24.46 -5.70
C LEU A 61 -6.67 24.11 -4.22
N GLY A 62 -5.58 23.67 -3.57
CA GLY A 62 -5.59 23.29 -2.16
C GLY A 62 -5.92 24.45 -1.24
N ASP A 63 -5.37 25.64 -1.50
CA ASP A 63 -5.70 26.85 -0.75
C ASP A 63 -7.17 27.22 -0.89
N ALA A 64 -7.75 27.10 -2.09
CA ALA A 64 -9.17 27.37 -2.27
C ALA A 64 -10.05 26.39 -1.49
N VAL A 65 -9.73 25.09 -1.50
CA VAL A 65 -10.46 24.06 -0.74
C VAL A 65 -10.35 24.31 0.76
N LYS A 66 -9.13 24.58 1.25
CA LYS A 66 -8.86 24.96 2.63
C LYS A 66 -9.66 26.19 3.06
N ASN A 67 -9.60 27.27 2.28
CA ASN A 67 -10.23 28.55 2.61
C ASN A 67 -11.76 28.50 2.52
N ALA A 68 -12.30 27.64 1.65
CA ALA A 68 -13.74 27.40 1.56
C ALA A 68 -14.32 26.70 2.80
N GLY A 69 -13.48 26.15 3.68
CA GLY A 69 -13.92 25.36 4.82
C GLY A 69 -14.56 24.03 4.40
N ALA A 70 -14.14 23.49 3.24
CA ALA A 70 -14.57 22.19 2.76
C ALA A 70 -14.30 21.09 3.80
N GLN A 71 -15.01 19.97 3.74
CA GLN A 71 -14.79 18.82 4.61
C GLN A 71 -14.61 17.58 3.73
N LEU A 72 -13.37 17.40 3.24
CA LEU A 72 -13.04 16.34 2.31
C LEU A 72 -13.23 14.97 2.97
N LYS A 73 -13.85 14.05 2.23
CA LYS A 73 -13.94 12.62 2.50
C LYS A 73 -12.98 11.85 1.58
N LEU A 74 -12.77 12.32 0.35
CA LEU A 74 -11.86 11.71 -0.62
C LEU A 74 -10.96 12.77 -1.26
N LEU A 75 -9.66 12.47 -1.31
CA LEU A 75 -8.67 13.19 -2.11
C LEU A 75 -7.89 12.18 -2.95
N ASP A 76 -8.09 12.23 -4.26
CA ASP A 76 -7.35 11.43 -5.23
C ASP A 76 -6.41 12.33 -6.02
N LEU A 77 -5.12 12.06 -5.90
CA LEU A 77 -4.01 12.77 -6.51
C LEU A 77 -3.18 11.84 -7.41
N SER A 78 -3.68 10.65 -7.70
CA SER A 78 -2.94 9.60 -8.43
C SER A 78 -2.52 10.05 -9.83
N ASP A 79 -1.48 9.43 -10.39
CA ASP A 79 -1.03 9.65 -11.76
C ASP A 79 -0.63 11.11 -12.06
N ASN A 80 -0.07 11.79 -11.06
CA ASN A 80 0.53 13.11 -11.22
C ASN A 80 2.01 13.06 -10.84
N ALA A 81 2.89 13.48 -11.76
CA ALA A 81 4.33 13.44 -11.57
C ALA A 81 4.86 14.52 -10.60
N PHE A 82 4.50 14.43 -9.32
CA PHE A 82 4.91 15.36 -8.27
C PHE A 82 6.43 15.37 -8.09
N GLY A 83 7.06 14.20 -8.15
CA GLY A 83 8.44 14.05 -7.70
C GLY A 83 8.56 14.18 -6.17
N PRO A 84 9.77 14.03 -5.61
CA PRO A 84 9.96 14.02 -4.15
C PRO A 84 9.51 15.29 -3.44
N ASP A 85 9.78 16.45 -4.03
CA ASP A 85 9.42 17.75 -3.44
C ASP A 85 7.94 18.12 -3.67
N GLY A 86 7.28 17.48 -4.62
CA GLY A 86 5.93 17.85 -5.04
C GLY A 86 4.87 17.60 -3.95
N VAL A 87 5.13 16.70 -3.00
CA VAL A 87 4.28 16.47 -1.82
C VAL A 87 4.08 17.75 -0.99
N SER A 88 5.11 18.60 -0.92
CA SER A 88 5.06 19.89 -0.24
C SER A 88 3.96 20.81 -0.77
N SER A 89 3.56 20.63 -2.04
CA SER A 89 2.56 21.45 -2.72
C SER A 89 1.13 21.25 -2.18
N PHE A 90 0.86 20.10 -1.56
CA PHE A 90 -0.45 19.78 -0.98
C PHE A 90 -0.37 19.42 0.52
N GLU A 91 0.83 19.47 1.11
CA GLU A 91 1.06 19.31 2.54
C GLU A 91 0.18 20.26 3.37
N THR A 92 0.12 21.53 2.98
CA THR A 92 -0.69 22.55 3.68
C THR A 92 -2.18 22.23 3.63
N LEU A 93 -2.67 21.63 2.55
CA LEU A 93 -4.06 21.17 2.44
C LEU A 93 -4.30 20.00 3.42
N LEU A 94 -3.42 18.99 3.41
CA LEU A 94 -3.54 17.81 4.27
C LEU A 94 -3.54 18.17 5.76
N LYS A 95 -2.74 19.15 6.17
CA LYS A 95 -2.67 19.63 7.56
C LYS A 95 -3.86 20.51 7.98
N SER A 96 -4.68 20.93 7.03
CA SER A 96 -5.79 21.86 7.28
C SER A 96 -7.04 21.16 7.78
N GLN A 97 -7.99 21.96 8.32
CA GLN A 97 -9.29 21.45 8.76
C GLN A 97 -10.10 20.80 7.64
N ALA A 98 -9.76 21.07 6.37
CA ALA A 98 -10.45 20.46 5.23
C ALA A 98 -10.23 18.95 5.15
N CYS A 99 -9.13 18.44 5.71
CA CYS A 99 -8.81 17.02 5.68
C CYS A 99 -9.14 16.29 6.99
N TYR A 100 -9.71 16.95 8.01
CA TYR A 100 -10.02 16.26 9.29
C TYR A 100 -11.10 15.17 9.14
N SER A 101 -11.96 15.30 8.13
CA SER A 101 -12.98 14.31 7.76
C SER A 101 -12.51 13.28 6.73
N LEU A 102 -11.23 13.35 6.29
CA LEU A 102 -10.72 12.54 5.19
C LEU A 102 -10.80 11.05 5.53
N ARG A 103 -11.42 10.28 4.61
CA ARG A 103 -11.61 8.84 4.73
C ARG A 103 -10.76 8.08 3.72
N GLU A 104 -10.47 8.70 2.59
CA GLU A 104 -9.76 8.08 1.48
C GLU A 104 -8.72 9.04 0.90
N LEU A 105 -7.49 8.55 0.83
CA LEU A 105 -6.37 9.25 0.22
C LEU A 105 -5.71 8.35 -0.82
N ARG A 106 -5.64 8.83 -2.06
CA ARG A 106 -5.03 8.11 -3.18
C ARG A 106 -3.93 8.94 -3.80
N LEU A 107 -2.76 8.33 -3.92
CA LEU A 107 -1.50 8.91 -4.36
C LEU A 107 -0.74 7.87 -5.21
N ASN A 108 -1.44 7.06 -5.99
CA ASN A 108 -0.78 6.02 -6.81
C ASN A 108 0.07 6.70 -7.90
N ASN A 109 1.25 6.15 -8.21
CA ASN A 109 2.06 6.60 -9.35
C ASN A 109 2.37 8.11 -9.35
N CYS A 110 2.86 8.63 -8.22
CA CYS A 110 3.17 10.06 -8.04
C CYS A 110 4.68 10.38 -7.99
N GLY A 111 5.53 9.36 -7.97
CA GLY A 111 7.00 9.52 -7.93
C GLY A 111 7.51 10.23 -6.67
N MET A 112 6.88 9.98 -5.52
CA MET A 112 7.17 10.69 -4.26
C MET A 112 8.57 10.39 -3.67
N GLY A 113 9.18 9.24 -3.96
CA GLY A 113 10.41 8.82 -3.31
C GLY A 113 10.27 8.66 -1.78
N THR A 114 11.39 8.38 -1.12
CA THR A 114 11.48 8.32 0.35
C THR A 114 11.12 9.66 1.02
N GLY A 115 11.66 10.76 0.49
CA GLY A 115 11.43 12.12 1.01
C GLY A 115 9.96 12.53 0.98
N GLY A 116 9.28 12.31 -0.15
CA GLY A 116 7.84 12.57 -0.25
C GLY A 116 7.02 11.68 0.69
N GLY A 117 7.41 10.42 0.88
CA GLY A 117 6.83 9.52 1.88
C GLY A 117 6.93 10.07 3.32
N LYS A 118 8.11 10.56 3.71
CA LYS A 118 8.33 11.20 5.03
C LYS A 118 7.48 12.45 5.22
N ILE A 119 7.42 13.33 4.22
CA ILE A 119 6.60 14.56 4.25
C ILE A 119 5.11 14.21 4.40
N LEU A 120 4.64 13.23 3.61
CA LEU A 120 3.26 12.77 3.66
C LEU A 120 2.90 12.21 5.04
N ALA A 121 3.76 11.34 5.59
CA ALA A 121 3.57 10.78 6.93
C ALA A 121 3.51 11.86 8.01
N ALA A 122 4.41 12.85 7.97
CA ALA A 122 4.40 13.98 8.89
C ALA A 122 3.11 14.81 8.76
N ALA A 123 2.64 15.06 7.54
CA ALA A 123 1.39 15.77 7.28
C ALA A 123 0.17 15.04 7.84
N LEU A 124 0.10 13.71 7.66
CA LEU A 124 -0.98 12.88 8.19
C LEU A 124 -0.97 12.84 9.72
N SER A 125 0.19 12.68 10.34
CA SER A 125 0.36 12.70 11.80
C SER A 125 -0.05 14.05 12.40
N GLU A 126 0.37 15.16 11.79
CA GLU A 126 -0.04 16.50 12.22
C GLU A 126 -1.54 16.73 12.05
N CYS A 127 -2.11 16.29 10.92
CA CYS A 127 -3.55 16.33 10.67
C CYS A 127 -4.33 15.54 11.73
N HIS A 128 -3.90 14.32 12.03
CA HIS A 128 -4.50 13.48 13.07
C HIS A 128 -4.40 14.13 14.46
N SER A 129 -3.23 14.65 14.83
CA SER A 129 -3.03 15.33 16.12
C SER A 129 -3.95 16.54 16.28
N LYS A 130 -3.99 17.44 15.30
CA LYS A 130 -4.83 18.65 15.35
C LYS A 130 -6.33 18.33 15.35
N SER A 131 -6.75 17.38 14.53
CA SER A 131 -8.16 16.95 14.46
C SER A 131 -8.61 16.25 15.74
N ARG A 132 -7.74 15.43 16.36
CA ARG A 132 -7.96 14.80 17.66
C ARG A 132 -8.13 15.83 18.78
N ALA A 133 -7.31 16.88 18.80
CA ALA A 133 -7.42 17.97 19.78
C ALA A 133 -8.78 18.71 19.71
N LEU A 134 -9.47 18.63 18.57
CA LEU A 134 -10.82 19.20 18.38
C LEU A 134 -11.95 18.18 18.62
N GLY A 135 -11.64 16.99 19.15
CA GLY A 135 -12.63 15.94 19.40
C GLY A 135 -13.15 15.22 18.15
N ARG A 136 -12.51 15.42 17.00
CA ARG A 136 -12.88 14.82 15.70
C ARG A 136 -11.65 14.26 14.99
N PRO A 137 -10.96 13.25 15.56
CA PRO A 137 -9.71 12.73 15.00
C PRO A 137 -9.88 12.28 13.55
N LEU A 138 -8.87 12.55 12.74
CA LEU A 138 -8.71 11.98 11.40
C LEU A 138 -8.85 10.47 11.53
N ALA A 139 -9.80 9.92 10.78
CA ALA A 139 -10.07 8.51 10.76
C ALA A 139 -10.08 8.04 9.30
N LEU A 140 -8.86 7.99 8.76
CA LEU A 140 -8.55 7.51 7.42
C LEU A 140 -8.84 6.00 7.36
N LYS A 141 -9.55 5.58 6.31
CA LYS A 141 -10.00 4.21 6.10
C LYS A 141 -9.27 3.55 4.93
N VAL A 142 -9.08 4.30 3.84
CA VAL A 142 -8.48 3.79 2.60
C VAL A 142 -7.24 4.62 2.29
N PHE A 143 -6.11 3.94 2.17
CA PHE A 143 -4.84 4.55 1.76
C PHE A 143 -4.28 3.80 0.55
N ILE A 144 -4.07 4.53 -0.55
CA ILE A 144 -3.53 3.98 -1.80
C ILE A 144 -2.31 4.81 -2.19
N ALA A 145 -1.13 4.20 -2.24
CA ALA A 145 0.11 4.88 -2.61
C ALA A 145 1.12 3.91 -3.26
N GLY A 146 0.70 3.16 -4.28
CA GLY A 146 1.61 2.32 -5.06
C GLY A 146 2.50 3.12 -6.02
N ARG A 147 3.56 2.48 -6.54
CA ARG A 147 4.42 3.04 -7.61
C ARG A 147 5.04 4.40 -7.26
N ASN A 148 5.47 4.58 -6.01
CA ASN A 148 6.04 5.83 -5.53
C ASN A 148 7.50 5.77 -5.15
N ARG A 149 8.12 4.58 -5.17
CA ARG A 149 9.47 4.37 -4.63
C ARG A 149 9.61 4.90 -3.19
N LEU A 150 8.64 4.54 -2.34
CA LEU A 150 8.67 4.94 -0.94
C LEU A 150 9.87 4.34 -0.20
N GLU A 151 10.30 3.16 -0.64
CA GLU A 151 11.40 2.38 -0.05
C GLU A 151 11.20 2.23 1.48
N ASN A 152 12.22 1.79 2.22
CA ASN A 152 12.06 1.56 3.66
C ASN A 152 11.73 2.82 4.43
N GLU A 153 12.45 3.91 4.18
CA GLU A 153 12.32 5.10 5.01
C GLU A 153 10.94 5.75 4.89
N GLY A 154 10.35 5.77 3.69
CA GLY A 154 9.01 6.27 3.47
C GLY A 154 7.96 5.36 4.10
N ALA A 155 8.13 4.04 3.98
CA ALA A 155 7.24 3.06 4.59
C ALA A 155 7.26 3.11 6.12
N ILE A 156 8.44 3.24 6.74
CA ILE A 156 8.60 3.37 8.20
C ILE A 156 7.89 4.63 8.71
N ALA A 157 8.11 5.78 8.03
CA ALA A 157 7.43 7.01 8.41
C ALA A 157 5.91 6.89 8.32
N LEU A 158 5.40 6.26 7.25
CA LEU A 158 3.97 6.00 7.09
C LEU A 158 3.43 5.03 8.15
N ALA A 159 4.21 4.01 8.54
CA ALA A 159 3.84 3.07 9.59
C ALA A 159 3.58 3.80 10.93
N ASP A 160 4.43 4.76 11.32
CA ASP A 160 4.22 5.57 12.52
C ASP A 160 2.92 6.40 12.47
N ALA A 161 2.61 6.95 11.29
CA ALA A 161 1.36 7.67 11.07
C ALA A 161 0.15 6.73 11.16
N PHE A 162 0.21 5.55 10.54
CA PHE A 162 -0.85 4.55 10.53
C PHE A 162 -1.14 3.98 11.92
N LYS A 163 -0.08 3.75 12.70
CA LYS A 163 -0.18 3.34 14.10
C LYS A 163 -0.97 4.35 14.92
N SER A 164 -0.69 5.64 14.74
CA SER A 164 -1.37 6.73 15.45
C SER A 164 -2.83 6.89 15.02
N ILE A 165 -3.12 6.71 13.72
CA ILE A 165 -4.47 6.85 13.16
C ILE A 165 -5.36 5.67 13.57
N GLY A 166 -4.91 4.43 13.43
CA GLY A 166 -5.58 3.22 13.96
C GLY A 166 -6.97 2.91 13.38
N THR A 167 -7.33 3.47 12.22
CA THR A 167 -8.68 3.30 11.62
C THR A 167 -8.68 2.73 10.22
N LEU A 168 -7.54 2.29 9.69
CA LEU A 168 -7.43 1.78 8.33
C LEU A 168 -8.27 0.51 8.15
N GLU A 169 -8.88 0.43 6.97
CA GLU A 169 -9.68 -0.69 6.47
C GLU A 169 -9.05 -1.26 5.18
N GLU A 170 -8.40 -0.42 4.36
CA GLU A 170 -7.72 -0.83 3.12
C GLU A 170 -6.37 -0.11 2.99
N VAL A 171 -5.32 -0.88 2.69
CA VAL A 171 -4.00 -0.35 2.35
C VAL A 171 -3.51 -0.98 1.06
N HIS A 172 -3.18 -0.13 0.09
CA HIS A 172 -2.58 -0.52 -1.18
C HIS A 172 -1.28 0.25 -1.38
N MET A 173 -0.15 -0.43 -1.24
CA MET A 173 1.18 0.15 -1.47
C MET A 173 2.05 -0.74 -2.37
N PRO A 174 1.54 -1.24 -3.52
CA PRO A 174 2.33 -2.09 -4.39
C PRO A 174 3.47 -1.32 -5.05
N GLN A 175 4.53 -2.00 -5.48
CA GLN A 175 5.59 -1.42 -6.32
C GLN A 175 6.27 -0.20 -5.69
N ASN A 176 6.67 -0.31 -4.43
CA ASN A 176 7.34 0.79 -3.73
C ASN A 176 8.81 0.53 -3.40
N GLY A 177 9.33 -0.65 -3.74
CA GLY A 177 10.70 -1.03 -3.40
C GLY A 177 10.92 -1.12 -1.89
N ILE A 178 9.86 -1.43 -1.12
CA ILE A 178 9.94 -1.60 0.33
C ILE A 178 10.53 -2.99 0.59
N ASN A 179 11.58 -3.07 1.39
CA ASN A 179 12.14 -4.36 1.79
C ASN A 179 11.67 -4.81 3.19
N HIS A 180 12.19 -5.93 3.69
CA HIS A 180 11.81 -6.53 4.97
C HIS A 180 11.77 -5.57 6.17
N GLU A 181 12.66 -4.57 6.27
CA GLU A 181 12.64 -3.59 7.37
C GLU A 181 11.38 -2.72 7.33
N GLY A 182 11.06 -2.18 6.15
CA GLY A 182 9.87 -1.37 5.94
C GLY A 182 8.58 -2.18 6.06
N ILE A 183 8.58 -3.42 5.56
CA ILE A 183 7.46 -4.37 5.73
C ILE A 183 7.23 -4.69 7.20
N THR A 184 8.30 -4.92 7.97
CA THR A 184 8.22 -5.17 9.42
C THR A 184 7.63 -3.98 10.16
N ALA A 185 8.00 -2.75 9.79
CA ALA A 185 7.42 -1.54 10.37
C ALA A 185 5.92 -1.42 10.06
N LEU A 186 5.52 -1.65 8.80
CA LEU A 186 4.11 -1.65 8.39
C LEU A 186 3.31 -2.73 9.12
N ALA A 187 3.84 -3.95 9.24
CA ALA A 187 3.22 -5.06 9.97
C ALA A 187 2.94 -4.65 11.44
N LYS A 188 3.95 -4.10 12.14
CA LYS A 188 3.78 -3.60 13.51
C LYS A 188 2.69 -2.53 13.61
N ALA A 189 2.60 -1.60 12.67
CA ALA A 189 1.56 -0.58 12.65
C ALA A 189 0.16 -1.14 12.35
N PHE A 190 0.06 -2.21 11.57
CA PHE A 190 -1.23 -2.84 11.25
C PHE A 190 -1.89 -3.52 12.45
N THR A 191 -1.13 -3.94 13.47
CA THR A 191 -1.69 -4.44 14.75
C THR A 191 -2.68 -3.44 15.40
N ASP A 192 -2.44 -2.14 15.22
CA ASP A 192 -3.31 -1.06 15.72
C ASP A 192 -4.51 -0.78 14.79
N ASN A 193 -4.53 -1.37 13.59
CA ASN A 193 -5.56 -1.18 12.56
C ASN A 193 -6.44 -2.43 12.39
N ARG A 194 -7.09 -2.89 13.47
CA ARG A 194 -7.89 -4.15 13.52
C ARG A 194 -9.12 -4.21 12.59
N ARG A 195 -9.43 -3.11 11.89
CA ARG A 195 -10.50 -3.04 10.89
C ARG A 195 -10.02 -3.32 9.48
N LEU A 196 -8.72 -3.54 9.28
CA LEU A 196 -8.16 -3.93 8.00
C LEU A 196 -8.90 -5.15 7.44
N ARG A 197 -9.33 -4.97 6.19
CA ARG A 197 -9.94 -5.99 5.33
C ARG A 197 -9.13 -6.24 4.06
N VAL A 198 -8.36 -5.25 3.61
CA VAL A 198 -7.52 -5.36 2.41
C VAL A 198 -6.10 -4.93 2.72
N ILE A 199 -5.14 -5.80 2.43
CA ILE A 199 -3.72 -5.49 2.42
C ILE A 199 -3.16 -5.90 1.06
N ASN A 200 -2.72 -4.92 0.28
CA ASN A 200 -2.02 -5.14 -0.97
C ASN A 200 -0.64 -4.47 -0.91
N LEU A 201 0.39 -5.30 -0.85
CA LEU A 201 1.80 -4.91 -0.82
C LEU A 201 2.60 -5.60 -1.94
N ASN A 202 1.90 -6.07 -2.99
CA ASN A 202 2.48 -6.74 -4.15
C ASN A 202 3.70 -5.99 -4.73
N ASP A 203 4.70 -6.74 -5.20
CA ASP A 203 5.91 -6.18 -5.82
C ASP A 203 6.66 -5.24 -4.84
N ASN A 204 6.98 -5.82 -3.68
CA ASN A 204 7.85 -5.29 -2.63
C ASN A 204 8.61 -6.46 -2.00
N THR A 205 9.86 -6.29 -1.60
CA THR A 205 10.73 -7.38 -1.17
C THR A 205 10.55 -7.76 0.29
N PHE A 206 9.61 -8.64 0.61
CA PHE A 206 9.37 -9.07 1.99
C PHE A 206 10.55 -9.83 2.57
N SER A 207 11.24 -10.63 1.74
CA SER A 207 12.11 -11.73 2.18
C SER A 207 11.39 -12.67 3.17
N GLU A 208 12.13 -13.62 3.74
CA GLU A 208 11.58 -14.53 4.75
C GLU A 208 11.19 -13.75 6.03
N GLU A 209 12.02 -12.80 6.44
CA GLU A 209 11.90 -12.03 7.68
C GLU A 209 10.65 -11.16 7.69
N GLY A 210 10.42 -10.38 6.62
CA GLY A 210 9.26 -9.51 6.52
C GLY A 210 7.95 -10.30 6.39
N ALA A 211 7.98 -11.47 5.74
CA ALA A 211 6.84 -12.37 5.66
C ALA A 211 6.46 -12.97 7.02
N ILE A 212 7.45 -13.39 7.83
CA ILE A 212 7.21 -13.85 9.19
C ILE A 212 6.62 -12.74 10.07
N ALA A 213 7.17 -11.52 10.01
CA ALA A 213 6.64 -10.38 10.76
C ALA A 213 5.20 -10.03 10.36
N MET A 214 4.88 -10.11 9.06
CA MET A 214 3.53 -9.91 8.57
C MET A 214 2.58 -11.03 9.04
N ALA A 215 3.03 -12.29 9.02
CA ALA A 215 2.25 -13.43 9.50
C ALA A 215 1.87 -13.32 10.98
N GLU A 216 2.79 -12.89 11.84
CA GLU A 216 2.50 -12.62 13.26
C GLU A 216 1.39 -11.57 13.42
N THR A 217 1.45 -10.51 12.62
CA THR A 217 0.44 -9.45 12.61
C THR A 217 -0.90 -9.95 12.11
N LEU A 218 -0.94 -10.75 11.05
CA LEU A 218 -2.17 -11.30 10.46
C LEU A 218 -3.02 -12.07 11.48
N ARG A 219 -2.39 -12.75 12.45
CA ARG A 219 -3.11 -13.43 13.55
C ARG A 219 -3.99 -12.49 14.37
N THR A 220 -3.72 -11.18 14.36
CA THR A 220 -4.51 -10.16 15.05
C THR A 220 -5.63 -9.55 14.20
N LEU A 221 -5.62 -9.76 12.88
CA LEU A 221 -6.48 -9.07 11.91
C LEU A 221 -7.66 -9.96 11.44
N GLN A 222 -8.64 -10.14 12.32
CA GLN A 222 -9.76 -11.07 12.08
C GLN A 222 -10.76 -10.63 11.00
N ASN A 223 -10.60 -9.44 10.42
CA ASN A 223 -11.48 -8.89 9.38
C ASN A 223 -10.89 -8.96 7.97
N ILE A 224 -9.72 -9.55 7.79
CA ILE A 224 -9.07 -9.64 6.47
C ILE A 224 -9.92 -10.44 5.49
N GLU A 225 -10.14 -9.84 4.34
CA GLU A 225 -10.85 -10.39 3.18
C GLU A 225 -9.90 -10.59 2.00
N TYR A 226 -8.92 -9.70 1.80
CA TYR A 226 -8.01 -9.74 0.65
C TYR A 226 -6.57 -9.52 1.10
N ILE A 227 -5.70 -10.48 0.79
CA ILE A 227 -4.25 -10.39 0.95
C ILE A 227 -3.61 -10.51 -0.43
N ASN A 228 -2.80 -9.52 -0.80
CA ASN A 228 -1.97 -9.59 -1.98
C ASN A 228 -0.50 -9.31 -1.63
N PHE A 229 0.27 -10.39 -1.56
CA PHE A 229 1.73 -10.42 -1.43
C PHE A 229 2.35 -11.16 -2.62
N GLY A 230 1.75 -11.05 -3.81
CA GLY A 230 2.38 -11.56 -5.02
C GLY A 230 3.67 -10.79 -5.32
N ASP A 231 4.65 -11.42 -5.95
CA ASP A 231 5.92 -10.80 -6.31
C ASP A 231 6.61 -10.16 -5.09
N CYS A 232 6.52 -10.83 -3.94
CA CYS A 232 7.05 -10.31 -2.68
C CYS A 232 8.29 -11.06 -2.16
N LEU A 233 8.74 -12.11 -2.85
CA LEU A 233 9.82 -12.99 -2.36
C LEU A 233 9.55 -13.47 -0.91
N VAL A 234 8.32 -13.94 -0.65
CA VAL A 234 7.90 -14.38 0.70
C VAL A 234 8.67 -15.61 1.18
N ARG A 235 9.23 -16.39 0.24
CA ARG A 235 9.98 -17.63 0.46
C ARG A 235 9.21 -18.70 1.22
N SER A 236 9.78 -19.89 1.30
CA SER A 236 9.08 -21.06 1.84
C SER A 236 8.73 -20.94 3.33
N LYS A 237 9.64 -20.46 4.19
CA LYS A 237 9.31 -20.31 5.64
C LYS A 237 8.34 -19.16 5.89
N GLY A 238 8.45 -18.05 5.15
CA GLY A 238 7.48 -16.96 5.21
C GLY A 238 6.08 -17.42 4.78
N ALA A 239 5.98 -18.18 3.69
CA ALA A 239 4.72 -18.79 3.24
C ALA A 239 4.14 -19.76 4.28
N GLN A 240 4.97 -20.58 4.94
CA GLN A 240 4.52 -21.45 6.04
C GLN A 240 3.98 -20.63 7.23
N ALA A 241 4.66 -19.56 7.63
CA ALA A 241 4.18 -18.70 8.70
C ALA A 241 2.84 -18.04 8.35
N ILE A 242 2.68 -17.57 7.11
CA ILE A 242 1.41 -17.06 6.59
C ILE A 242 0.34 -18.16 6.60
N ALA A 243 0.68 -19.39 6.21
CA ALA A 243 -0.24 -20.53 6.25
C ALA A 243 -0.76 -20.78 7.67
N GLU A 244 0.11 -20.76 8.69
CA GLU A 244 -0.32 -20.91 10.09
C GLU A 244 -1.23 -19.76 10.56
N ALA A 245 -0.96 -18.53 10.14
CA ALA A 245 -1.80 -17.37 10.46
C ALA A 245 -3.18 -17.48 9.79
N VAL A 246 -3.21 -17.95 8.55
CA VAL A 246 -4.45 -18.25 7.82
C VAL A 246 -5.21 -19.38 8.50
N GLU A 247 -4.57 -20.51 8.79
CA GLU A 247 -5.22 -21.68 9.41
C GLU A 247 -5.86 -21.31 10.76
N SER A 248 -5.11 -20.61 11.61
CA SER A 248 -5.55 -20.21 12.96
C SER A 248 -6.62 -19.10 13.00
N GLY A 249 -6.85 -18.37 11.90
CA GLY A 249 -7.72 -17.19 11.90
C GLY A 249 -8.36 -16.88 10.54
N LEU A 250 -8.54 -15.59 10.24
CA LEU A 250 -8.91 -15.08 8.91
C LEU A 250 -10.14 -15.75 8.25
N CYS A 251 -11.20 -16.01 9.02
CA CYS A 251 -12.40 -16.70 8.51
C CYS A 251 -13.14 -15.94 7.40
N LYS A 252 -12.82 -14.66 7.20
CA LYS A 252 -13.39 -13.79 6.16
C LYS A 252 -12.57 -13.73 4.87
N LEU A 253 -11.44 -14.43 4.82
CA LEU A 253 -10.53 -14.42 3.67
C LEU A 253 -11.24 -14.92 2.41
N LYS A 254 -11.25 -14.06 1.39
CA LYS A 254 -11.78 -14.29 0.05
C LYS A 254 -10.67 -14.49 -0.96
N GLU A 255 -9.59 -13.72 -0.86
CA GLU A 255 -8.44 -13.84 -1.76
C GLU A 255 -7.11 -13.87 -1.01
N LEU A 256 -6.27 -14.84 -1.36
CA LEU A 256 -4.89 -14.93 -0.94
C LEU A 256 -3.99 -15.05 -2.18
N ASN A 257 -3.21 -14.00 -2.46
CA ASN A 257 -2.22 -14.03 -3.51
C ASN A 257 -0.80 -14.08 -2.90
N LEU A 258 -0.10 -15.18 -3.18
CA LEU A 258 1.32 -15.43 -2.88
C LEU A 258 2.08 -15.90 -4.15
N SER A 259 1.66 -15.44 -5.34
CA SER A 259 2.32 -15.73 -6.61
C SER A 259 3.74 -15.14 -6.65
N PHE A 260 4.67 -15.69 -7.44
CA PHE A 260 6.02 -15.13 -7.62
C PHE A 260 6.73 -14.89 -6.27
N GLY A 261 6.71 -15.90 -5.42
CA GLY A 261 7.14 -15.80 -4.03
C GLY A 261 8.34 -16.69 -3.66
N GLU A 262 8.95 -17.39 -4.62
CA GLU A 262 9.98 -18.42 -4.38
C GLU A 262 9.51 -19.52 -3.39
N ILE A 263 8.22 -19.89 -3.47
CA ILE A 263 7.62 -20.89 -2.58
C ILE A 263 7.88 -22.29 -3.14
N LYS A 264 8.52 -23.16 -2.35
CA LYS A 264 8.73 -24.57 -2.72
C LYS A 264 7.48 -25.41 -2.44
N LYS A 265 7.39 -26.57 -3.11
CA LYS A 265 6.29 -27.55 -3.01
C LYS A 265 5.69 -27.72 -1.61
N ASP A 266 6.50 -28.03 -0.60
CA ASP A 266 5.99 -28.35 0.75
C ASP A 266 5.31 -27.16 1.43
N ALA A 267 5.87 -25.96 1.26
CA ALA A 267 5.28 -24.73 1.77
C ALA A 267 3.98 -24.39 1.04
N ALA A 268 3.92 -24.58 -0.28
CA ALA A 268 2.69 -24.37 -1.05
C ALA A 268 1.57 -25.34 -0.64
N ILE A 269 1.91 -26.61 -0.34
CA ILE A 269 0.97 -27.58 0.22
C ILE A 269 0.44 -27.12 1.58
N ALA A 270 1.30 -26.58 2.45
CA ALA A 270 0.88 -26.04 3.74
C ALA A 270 -0.12 -24.89 3.57
N VAL A 271 0.12 -23.96 2.61
CA VAL A 271 -0.84 -22.90 2.28
C VAL A 271 -2.17 -23.48 1.80
N ALA A 272 -2.14 -24.50 0.93
CA ALA A 272 -3.35 -25.14 0.41
C ALA A 272 -4.19 -25.86 1.48
N GLU A 273 -3.55 -26.50 2.46
CA GLU A 273 -4.26 -27.09 3.61
C GLU A 273 -4.79 -26.02 4.57
N ALA A 274 -4.05 -24.93 4.79
CA ALA A 274 -4.48 -23.84 5.67
C ALA A 274 -5.79 -23.16 5.21
N VAL A 275 -6.03 -23.10 3.89
CA VAL A 275 -7.25 -22.49 3.33
C VAL A 275 -8.45 -23.44 3.25
N LYS A 276 -8.29 -24.72 3.61
CA LYS A 276 -9.32 -25.75 3.53
C LYS A 276 -10.63 -25.35 4.19
N HIS A 277 -10.55 -24.79 5.39
CA HIS A 277 -11.72 -24.39 6.19
C HIS A 277 -12.20 -22.95 5.93
N LYS A 278 -11.64 -22.24 4.94
CA LYS A 278 -12.10 -20.90 4.55
C LYS A 278 -13.28 -21.01 3.59
N SER A 279 -14.49 -20.87 4.12
CA SER A 279 -15.73 -21.03 3.37
C SER A 279 -16.05 -19.87 2.42
N LEU A 280 -15.45 -18.71 2.65
CA LEU A 280 -15.60 -17.52 1.80
C LEU A 280 -14.46 -17.38 0.78
N LEU A 281 -13.52 -18.33 0.72
CA LEU A 281 -12.40 -18.24 -0.21
C LEU A 281 -12.91 -18.36 -1.65
N GLU A 282 -12.66 -17.32 -2.42
CA GLU A 282 -13.01 -17.19 -3.84
C GLU A 282 -11.78 -17.40 -4.71
N LYS A 283 -10.57 -17.03 -4.24
CA LYS A 283 -9.34 -17.13 -5.02
C LYS A 283 -8.10 -17.38 -4.15
N ILE A 284 -7.21 -18.23 -4.64
CA ILE A 284 -5.86 -18.42 -4.14
C ILE A 284 -4.89 -18.48 -5.32
N ASP A 285 -3.88 -17.63 -5.29
CA ASP A 285 -2.87 -17.54 -6.33
C ASP A 285 -1.50 -17.96 -5.81
N LEU A 286 -0.95 -19.01 -6.41
CA LEU A 286 0.38 -19.58 -6.15
C LEU A 286 1.19 -19.70 -7.44
N ASN A 287 0.78 -19.03 -8.52
CA ASN A 287 1.47 -19.05 -9.81
C ASN A 287 2.89 -18.47 -9.71
N GLY A 288 3.82 -18.93 -10.56
CA GLY A 288 5.20 -18.40 -10.58
C GLY A 288 6.02 -18.77 -9.35
N ASN A 289 5.73 -19.90 -8.70
CA ASN A 289 6.51 -20.40 -7.56
C ASN A 289 7.35 -21.62 -7.99
N CYS A 290 8.18 -22.16 -7.10
CA CYS A 290 9.07 -23.29 -7.38
C CYS A 290 8.39 -24.62 -6.96
N LEU A 291 7.25 -24.96 -7.58
CA LEU A 291 6.41 -26.08 -7.14
C LEU A 291 6.84 -27.41 -7.78
N GLY A 292 7.37 -27.35 -9.00
CA GLY A 292 7.59 -28.51 -9.85
C GLY A 292 6.27 -29.14 -10.32
N GLU A 293 6.33 -30.02 -11.31
CA GLU A 293 5.13 -30.68 -11.84
C GLU A 293 4.41 -31.50 -10.76
N GLU A 294 5.16 -32.19 -9.89
CA GLU A 294 4.58 -32.94 -8.77
C GLU A 294 3.80 -32.04 -7.81
N GLY A 295 4.36 -30.88 -7.45
CA GLY A 295 3.72 -29.93 -6.55
C GLY A 295 2.43 -29.39 -7.15
N ARG A 296 2.46 -29.00 -8.43
CA ARG A 296 1.27 -28.54 -9.17
C ARG A 296 0.17 -29.59 -9.24
N VAL A 297 0.51 -30.85 -9.53
CA VAL A 297 -0.45 -31.97 -9.52
C VAL A 297 -1.01 -32.20 -8.12
N HIS A 298 -0.18 -32.12 -7.08
CA HIS A 298 -0.62 -32.31 -5.70
C HIS A 298 -1.57 -31.20 -5.25
N LEU A 299 -1.26 -29.93 -5.54
CA LEU A 299 -2.14 -28.81 -5.25
C LEU A 299 -3.50 -28.96 -5.95
N ARG A 300 -3.53 -29.29 -7.24
CA ARG A 300 -4.78 -29.55 -7.96
C ARG A 300 -5.62 -30.63 -7.26
N LYS A 301 -5.01 -31.75 -6.86
CA LYS A 301 -5.69 -32.81 -6.11
C LYS A 301 -6.28 -32.33 -4.77
N ILE A 302 -5.56 -31.47 -4.04
CA ILE A 302 -6.05 -30.89 -2.80
C ILE A 302 -7.31 -30.05 -3.07
N PHE A 303 -7.26 -29.13 -4.04
CA PHE A 303 -8.39 -28.24 -4.36
C PHE A 303 -9.58 -28.99 -4.98
N ASP A 304 -9.33 -30.00 -5.81
CA ASP A 304 -10.36 -30.90 -6.33
C ASP A 304 -11.06 -31.66 -5.20
N GLY A 305 -10.28 -32.22 -4.25
CA GLY A 305 -10.83 -32.89 -3.07
C GLY A 305 -11.61 -31.97 -2.14
N GLN A 306 -11.36 -30.65 -2.19
CA GLN A 306 -12.07 -29.63 -1.43
C GLN A 306 -13.30 -29.05 -2.18
N ASN A 307 -13.56 -29.44 -3.43
CA ASN A 307 -14.51 -28.78 -4.34
C ASN A 307 -14.24 -27.27 -4.51
N LYS A 308 -12.96 -26.88 -4.57
CA LYS A 308 -12.49 -25.49 -4.72
C LYS A 308 -11.56 -25.31 -5.91
N SER A 309 -11.67 -26.15 -6.93
CA SER A 309 -10.82 -26.08 -8.13
C SER A 309 -10.87 -24.71 -8.81
N ASP A 310 -12.04 -24.06 -8.82
CA ASP A 310 -12.24 -22.73 -9.42
C ASP A 310 -11.54 -21.60 -8.63
N ALA A 311 -11.20 -21.84 -7.36
CA ALA A 311 -10.50 -20.86 -6.54
C ALA A 311 -8.99 -20.86 -6.79
N LEU A 312 -8.42 -21.97 -7.27
CA LEU A 312 -6.98 -22.07 -7.52
C LEU A 312 -6.60 -21.35 -8.82
N GLY A 313 -5.57 -20.50 -8.76
CA GLY A 313 -4.95 -19.89 -9.93
C GLY A 313 -4.41 -20.91 -10.94
N THR A 314 -4.01 -20.45 -12.13
CA THR A 314 -3.66 -21.33 -13.26
C THR A 314 -2.48 -22.27 -13.00
N LEU A 315 -1.54 -21.87 -12.13
CA LEU A 315 -0.24 -22.56 -11.93
C LEU A 315 0.48 -22.83 -13.28
N SER A 316 0.33 -21.90 -14.23
CA SER A 316 0.91 -21.99 -15.57
C SER A 316 2.39 -21.66 -15.58
N ASP A 317 2.79 -20.74 -14.72
CA ASP A 317 4.19 -20.36 -14.51
C ASP A 317 4.71 -21.12 -13.29
N ASP A 318 5.89 -21.72 -13.43
CA ASP A 318 6.59 -22.48 -12.39
C ASP A 318 8.07 -22.14 -12.56
N GLU A 319 8.67 -21.56 -11.53
CA GLU A 319 10.07 -21.13 -11.50
C GLU A 319 10.95 -22.21 -10.86
N SER A 320 10.58 -23.49 -11.04
CA SER A 320 11.52 -24.57 -10.74
C SER A 320 12.54 -24.60 -11.87
N ASP A 321 13.82 -24.41 -11.55
CA ASP A 321 14.88 -24.68 -12.51
C ASP A 321 14.77 -26.16 -12.92
N ASP A 322 14.70 -26.43 -14.23
CA ASP A 322 14.71 -27.79 -14.80
C ASP A 322 16.08 -28.48 -14.65
N GLU A 323 16.96 -27.94 -13.79
CA GLU A 323 18.32 -28.43 -13.54
C GLU A 323 18.42 -28.87 -12.07
N ASP A 324 18.38 -30.19 -11.88
CA ASP A 324 19.03 -30.86 -10.76
C ASP A 324 20.53 -30.48 -10.78
N ASP A 325 20.89 -29.30 -10.29
CA ASP A 325 22.28 -28.96 -9.99
C ASP A 325 22.40 -28.64 -8.49
N GLU A 326 23.09 -29.56 -7.81
CA GLU A 326 23.66 -29.33 -6.50
C GLU A 326 24.58 -28.10 -6.55
N GLU A 327 24.09 -26.92 -6.22
CA GLU A 327 24.95 -25.77 -5.97
C GLU A 327 24.79 -25.25 -4.54
N ASN A 328 25.88 -25.48 -3.82
CA ASN A 328 26.25 -25.08 -2.47
C ASN A 328 25.62 -23.77 -1.98
N GLU A 329 25.03 -23.82 -0.78
CA GLU A 329 24.88 -22.67 0.10
C GLU A 329 26.27 -22.20 0.55
N ASP A 330 26.97 -21.44 -0.30
CA ASP A 330 28.10 -20.63 0.14
C ASP A 330 27.56 -19.27 0.60
N GLU A 331 27.37 -19.18 1.92
CA GLU A 331 27.29 -17.91 2.66
C GLU A 331 28.60 -17.14 2.46
N GLU A 332 28.65 -16.19 1.53
CA GLU A 332 29.66 -15.13 1.57
C GLU A 332 29.16 -14.04 2.53
N ASP A 333 29.47 -14.24 3.81
CA ASP A 333 29.51 -13.19 4.82
C ASP A 333 30.47 -12.09 4.35
N ILE A 334 29.95 -10.88 4.24
CA ILE A 334 30.68 -9.67 3.87
C ILE A 334 31.63 -9.30 5.02
N ASP A 335 32.91 -9.17 4.64
CA ASP A 335 34.09 -8.84 5.44
C ASP A 335 33.88 -7.88 6.62
N ASP A 336 34.37 -8.33 7.79
CA ASP A 336 34.72 -7.51 8.96
C ASP A 336 35.93 -6.61 8.62
N ASP A 337 35.69 -5.33 8.32
CA ASP A 337 36.72 -4.30 8.38
C ASP A 337 36.94 -3.87 9.85
N GLU A 338 37.76 -4.64 10.58
CA GLU A 338 38.44 -4.16 11.79
C GLU A 338 39.63 -3.25 11.37
N GLU A 339 39.42 -1.93 11.32
CA GLU A 339 40.53 -0.98 11.31
C GLU A 339 41.15 -0.88 12.72
N GLU A 340 42.26 -1.61 12.91
CA GLU A 340 43.23 -1.39 13.98
C GLU A 340 43.79 0.04 13.90
N VAL A 341 43.56 0.84 14.94
CA VAL A 341 44.30 2.07 15.18
C VAL A 341 45.52 1.72 16.03
N GLU A 342 46.66 1.50 15.38
CA GLU A 342 47.96 1.47 16.07
C GLU A 342 48.41 2.90 16.42
N GLU A 343 48.54 3.14 17.72
CA GLU A 343 49.44 4.16 18.26
C GLU A 343 50.89 3.73 18.00
N GLU A 344 51.77 4.64 17.55
CA GLU A 344 53.06 4.92 18.20
C GLU A 344 53.86 6.06 17.52
N GLU A 345 54.49 6.84 18.40
CA GLU A 345 55.56 7.88 18.26
C GLU A 345 55.24 9.29 17.72
#